data_AF-A0A7I7KX05-F1
#
_entry.id   AF-A0A7I7KX05-F1
#
_cell.length_a   1.000
_cell.length_b   1.000
_cell.length_c   1.000
_cell.angle_alpha   90.00
_cell.angle_beta   90.00
_cell.angle_gamma   90.00
#
_symmetry.space_group_name_H-M   'P 1'
#
loop_
_entity.id
_entity.type
_entity.pdbx_description
1 polymer ?
#
loop_
_entity_poly.entity_id
_entity_poly.type
_entity_poly.pdbx_seq_one_letter_code
_entity_poly.pdbx_strand_id
1 'polypeptide(L)'
;MTTTISNPDTTSAARASEYEADTPGHAGIPLALRALLAGYTDALDSVDDAPVLTWVKPENSRLPSWLAFPALRYFVSTLFVRYLYRRVDALKSGVMMLGVVTGAADEQRGNLEMLEQFEQSLPPRRRLALFVAPGLMVVLAVAYLLAWLCHAGYRNLLGDLMAAAISVSRSAAIAAFQNAYRLAVLQHPLEAYFFAGAAMIVAWSAVVAILPLLPAFYVVRRKKAQLADLENSAFSAVGARTVHDVELDLIVRLLLIPAVALLGVAAVTQAVTQFLATHSVNSASVLIGAIAVALTMLAGIELGACYHERRNGTAHCRSRATRISFAVVTVLSASLFVSLPIWERIHNRENNFWQREVATYPPKPDDSDHARGWLTNQLSFLVTNIQQDVQCVEPHGLLIDHPQYLRFDLEVWSDVDQFANPATAHALALPHWSVRDTHGNSTGSLYLHAKCGRGTEAISEPIVAGAHTSTALVVSAPSDAAVLRLDVPSYRGVWEWHIPPAAG
;
A
#
# COMPACT_ATOMS: atom_id res chain seq x y z
N MET A 1 -7.33 -49.85 7.58
CA MET A 1 -8.52 -49.13 8.11
C MET A 1 -9.16 -48.39 6.96
N THR A 2 -10.25 -48.94 6.45
CA THR A 2 -10.97 -48.50 5.25
C THR A 2 -12.03 -47.50 5.70
N THR A 3 -11.82 -46.21 5.42
CA THR A 3 -12.79 -45.16 5.66
C THR A 3 -13.78 -45.10 4.49
N THR A 4 -15.00 -45.55 4.74
CA THR A 4 -16.15 -45.42 3.85
C THR A 4 -16.54 -43.94 3.73
N ILE A 5 -16.43 -43.40 2.53
CA ILE A 5 -16.90 -42.05 2.17
C ILE A 5 -18.42 -42.16 1.95
N SER A 6 -19.20 -41.59 2.87
CA SER A 6 -20.64 -41.44 2.73
C SER A 6 -20.96 -40.40 1.66
N ASN A 7 -21.72 -40.83 0.66
CA ASN A 7 -22.20 -40.04 -0.47
C ASN A 7 -23.30 -39.06 0.02
N PRO A 8 -23.21 -37.73 -0.19
CA PRO A 8 -24.21 -36.78 0.33
C PRO A 8 -25.37 -36.44 -0.63
N ASP A 9 -25.49 -37.09 -1.80
CA ASP A 9 -26.36 -36.61 -2.89
C ASP A 9 -27.83 -37.07 -2.89
N THR A 10 -28.37 -37.58 -1.79
CA THR A 10 -29.78 -37.99 -1.75
C THR A 10 -30.50 -37.59 -0.47
N THR A 11 -30.69 -36.29 -0.21
CA THR A 11 -31.79 -35.81 0.67
C THR A 11 -31.90 -34.28 0.67
N SER A 12 -32.54 -33.72 -0.34
CA SER A 12 -33.05 -32.33 -0.28
C SER A 12 -34.44 -32.25 -0.92
N ALA A 13 -34.64 -32.90 -2.07
CA ALA A 13 -35.96 -32.94 -2.72
C ALA A 13 -37.02 -33.78 -1.95
N ALA A 14 -36.60 -34.77 -1.15
CA ALA A 14 -37.53 -35.69 -0.47
C ALA A 14 -38.05 -35.19 0.89
N ARG A 15 -37.48 -34.12 1.47
CA ARG A 15 -37.99 -33.54 2.73
C ARG A 15 -38.94 -32.35 2.51
N ALA A 16 -38.95 -31.76 1.32
CA ALA A 16 -39.86 -30.67 1.01
C ALA A 16 -41.33 -31.12 0.84
N SER A 17 -41.58 -32.42 0.65
CA SER A 17 -42.93 -32.97 0.43
C SER A 17 -43.65 -33.45 1.69
N GLU A 18 -43.04 -33.38 2.88
CA GLU A 18 -43.63 -33.95 4.12
C GLU A 18 -44.07 -32.88 5.14
N TYR A 19 -44.08 -31.60 4.74
CA TYR A 19 -44.62 -30.49 5.54
C TYR A 19 -46.03 -30.07 5.08
N GLU A 20 -46.78 -31.01 4.50
CA GLU A 20 -48.15 -30.82 4.03
C GLU A 20 -49.12 -31.41 5.07
N ALA A 21 -49.28 -30.69 6.18
CA ALA A 21 -50.42 -30.85 7.09
C ALA A 21 -51.07 -29.49 7.28
N ASP A 22 -52.23 -29.33 6.65
CA ASP A 22 -53.15 -28.19 6.66
C ASP A 22 -53.21 -27.45 8.01
N THR A 23 -52.58 -26.27 8.06
CA THR A 23 -53.00 -25.20 8.97
C THR A 23 -53.91 -24.24 8.21
N PRO A 24 -55.21 -24.12 8.55
CA PRO A 24 -56.22 -23.36 7.80
C PRO A 24 -56.06 -21.82 7.84
N GLY A 25 -54.94 -21.30 8.37
CA GLY A 25 -54.62 -19.86 8.40
C GLY A 25 -53.82 -19.32 7.21
N HIS A 26 -53.53 -20.15 6.20
CA HIS A 26 -52.52 -19.87 5.18
C HIS A 26 -53.05 -19.75 3.73
N ALA A 27 -54.37 -19.70 3.55
CA ALA A 27 -55.01 -19.55 2.23
C ALA A 27 -54.68 -18.17 1.62
N GLY A 28 -53.68 -18.11 0.73
CA GLY A 28 -53.28 -16.88 0.03
C GLY A 28 -51.78 -16.67 -0.15
N ILE A 29 -50.94 -17.40 0.61
CA ILE A 29 -49.48 -17.23 0.48
C ILE A 29 -48.94 -18.07 -0.69
N PRO A 30 -48.14 -17.49 -1.61
CA PRO A 30 -47.54 -18.22 -2.72
C PRO A 30 -46.67 -19.38 -2.22
N LEU A 31 -46.91 -20.59 -2.75
CA LEU A 31 -46.15 -21.79 -2.39
C LEU A 31 -44.65 -21.63 -2.66
N ALA A 32 -44.30 -20.88 -3.72
CA ALA A 32 -42.93 -20.52 -4.05
C ALA A 32 -42.25 -19.66 -2.96
N LEU A 33 -42.99 -18.75 -2.31
CA LEU A 33 -42.45 -17.90 -1.24
C LEU A 33 -42.12 -18.74 -0.01
N ARG A 34 -43.00 -19.66 0.39
CA ARG A 34 -42.74 -20.57 1.52
C ARG A 34 -41.56 -21.48 1.25
N ALA A 35 -41.48 -22.06 0.05
CA ALA A 35 -40.36 -22.90 -0.35
C ALA A 35 -39.03 -22.14 -0.31
N LEU A 36 -39.01 -20.87 -0.73
CA LEU A 36 -37.81 -20.03 -0.63
C LEU A 36 -37.41 -19.76 0.82
N LEU A 37 -38.35 -19.38 1.69
CA LEU A 37 -38.05 -19.09 3.10
C LEU A 37 -37.56 -20.34 3.84
N ALA A 38 -38.16 -21.50 3.58
CA ALA A 38 -37.68 -22.78 4.09
C ALA A 38 -36.25 -23.08 3.59
N GLY A 39 -36.00 -22.88 2.29
CA GLY A 39 -34.66 -23.04 1.71
C GLY A 39 -33.62 -22.08 2.31
N TYR A 40 -34.01 -20.85 2.66
CA TYR A 40 -33.14 -19.92 3.37
C TYR A 40 -32.82 -20.37 4.80
N THR A 41 -33.81 -20.87 5.54
CA THR A 41 -33.61 -21.43 6.89
C THR A 41 -32.67 -22.64 6.82
N ASP A 42 -32.95 -23.62 5.96
CA ASP A 42 -32.12 -24.81 5.78
C ASP A 42 -30.67 -24.45 5.40
N ALA A 43 -30.50 -23.44 4.53
CA ALA A 43 -29.19 -22.98 4.14
C ALA A 43 -28.45 -22.25 5.26
N LEU A 44 -29.16 -21.49 6.11
CA LEU A 44 -28.60 -20.80 7.27
C LEU A 44 -28.20 -21.81 8.35
N ASP A 45 -29.07 -22.76 8.68
CA ASP A 45 -28.80 -23.84 9.64
C ASP A 45 -27.60 -24.67 9.18
N SER A 46 -27.54 -25.01 7.88
CA SER A 46 -26.37 -25.70 7.31
C SER A 46 -25.07 -24.90 7.43
N VAL A 47 -25.11 -23.56 7.45
CA VAL A 47 -23.93 -22.71 7.64
C VAL A 47 -23.57 -22.61 9.12
N ASP A 48 -24.55 -22.54 10.00
CA ASP A 48 -24.34 -22.40 11.44
C ASP A 48 -23.90 -23.74 12.08
N ASP A 49 -24.36 -24.88 11.56
CA ASP A 49 -23.95 -26.23 11.97
C ASP A 49 -22.57 -26.64 11.41
N ALA A 50 -22.02 -25.88 10.46
CA ALA A 50 -20.70 -26.15 9.90
C ALA A 50 -19.60 -26.06 10.98
N PRO A 51 -18.46 -26.76 10.82
CA PRO A 51 -17.32 -26.58 11.72
C PRO A 51 -16.81 -25.13 11.65
N VAL A 52 -16.19 -24.65 12.74
CA VAL A 52 -15.65 -23.28 12.86
C VAL A 52 -14.76 -22.90 11.68
N LEU A 53 -13.99 -23.87 11.19
CA LEU A 53 -13.14 -23.76 10.01
C LEU A 53 -13.57 -24.81 8.98
N THR A 54 -14.00 -24.36 7.82
CA THR A 54 -14.31 -25.24 6.68
C THR A 54 -13.21 -25.12 5.62
N TRP A 55 -12.67 -26.24 5.17
CA TRP A 55 -11.66 -26.25 4.11
C TRP A 55 -12.37 -26.36 2.76
N VAL A 56 -12.29 -25.29 1.98
CA VAL A 56 -12.98 -25.19 0.70
C VAL A 56 -12.01 -25.57 -0.41
N LYS A 57 -12.35 -26.61 -1.17
CA LYS A 57 -11.65 -26.96 -2.40
C LYS A 57 -12.24 -26.17 -3.57
N PRO A 58 -11.40 -25.52 -4.39
CA PRO A 58 -11.89 -24.82 -5.56
C PRO A 58 -12.34 -25.83 -6.62
N GLU A 59 -13.63 -25.86 -6.92
CA GLU A 59 -14.31 -26.91 -7.68
C GLU A 59 -14.04 -26.81 -9.20
N ASN A 60 -13.42 -25.71 -9.66
CA ASN A 60 -13.22 -25.41 -11.10
C ASN A 60 -11.95 -24.59 -11.41
N SER A 61 -10.93 -24.62 -10.55
CA SER A 61 -9.70 -23.86 -10.76
C SER A 61 -8.57 -24.71 -11.32
N ARG A 62 -7.71 -24.11 -12.14
CA ARG A 62 -6.37 -24.64 -12.46
C ARG A 62 -5.43 -24.68 -11.25
N LEU A 63 -5.86 -24.21 -10.09
CA LEU A 63 -5.10 -24.37 -8.86
C LEU A 63 -5.04 -25.86 -8.54
N PRO A 64 -3.90 -26.34 -8.04
CA PRO A 64 -3.73 -27.76 -7.81
C PRO A 64 -4.73 -28.22 -6.74
N SER A 65 -5.26 -29.43 -6.90
CA SER A 65 -6.36 -29.99 -6.09
C SER A 65 -6.04 -30.15 -4.59
N TRP A 66 -4.77 -30.02 -4.20
CA TRP A 66 -4.31 -30.00 -2.82
C TRP A 66 -4.46 -28.63 -2.14
N LEU A 67 -4.68 -27.56 -2.90
CA LEU A 67 -4.82 -26.20 -2.37
C LEU A 67 -6.26 -25.99 -1.86
N ALA A 68 -6.47 -26.24 -0.57
CA ALA A 68 -7.70 -25.91 0.12
C ALA A 68 -7.54 -24.58 0.87
N PHE A 69 -8.57 -23.74 0.84
CA PHE A 69 -8.55 -22.48 1.56
C PHE A 69 -9.44 -22.54 2.80
N PRO A 70 -8.99 -21.98 3.94
CA PRO A 70 -9.79 -21.91 5.15
C PRO A 70 -10.91 -20.88 4.99
N ALA A 71 -12.16 -21.32 5.12
CA ALA A 71 -13.34 -20.46 5.26
C ALA A 71 -13.81 -20.49 6.72
N LEU A 72 -13.68 -19.34 7.39
CA LEU A 72 -14.13 -19.19 8.77
C LEU A 72 -15.67 -19.09 8.80
N ARG A 73 -16.33 -19.95 9.57
CA ARG A 73 -17.80 -19.97 9.72
C ARG A 73 -18.38 -18.60 10.03
N TYR A 74 -17.72 -17.85 10.90
CA TYR A 74 -18.14 -16.49 11.28
C TYR A 74 -18.32 -15.56 10.08
N PHE A 75 -17.38 -15.58 9.11
CA PHE A 75 -17.49 -14.74 7.91
C PHE A 75 -18.55 -15.25 6.96
N VAL A 76 -18.67 -16.58 6.78
CA VAL A 76 -19.71 -17.20 5.95
C VAL A 76 -21.10 -16.81 6.47
N SER A 77 -21.36 -17.05 7.75
CA SER A 77 -22.64 -16.75 8.41
C SER A 77 -22.94 -15.24 8.34
N THR A 78 -21.99 -14.36 8.67
CA THR A 78 -22.20 -12.90 8.60
C THR A 78 -22.54 -12.42 7.18
N LEU A 79 -21.85 -12.95 6.16
CA LEU A 79 -22.11 -12.60 4.76
C LEU A 79 -23.44 -13.16 4.27
N PHE A 80 -23.80 -14.37 4.70
CA PHE A 80 -25.05 -15.03 4.34
C PHE A 80 -26.26 -14.36 4.99
N VAL A 81 -26.21 -14.06 6.30
CA VAL A 81 -27.26 -13.30 6.99
C VAL A 81 -27.50 -11.94 6.33
N ARG A 82 -26.42 -11.22 5.98
CA ARG A 82 -26.54 -9.94 5.26
C ARG A 82 -27.22 -10.10 3.89
N TYR A 83 -26.93 -11.20 3.20
CA TYR A 83 -27.58 -11.54 1.96
C TYR A 83 -29.09 -11.77 2.15
N LEU A 84 -29.47 -12.55 3.16
CA LEU A 84 -30.87 -12.82 3.49
C LEU A 84 -31.64 -11.54 3.78
N TYR A 85 -31.13 -10.65 4.64
CA TYR A 85 -31.77 -9.35 4.90
C TYR A 85 -32.03 -8.55 3.62
N ARG A 86 -31.05 -8.44 2.73
CA ARG A 86 -31.23 -7.72 1.44
C ARG A 86 -32.29 -8.35 0.56
N ARG A 87 -32.40 -9.68 0.55
CA ARG A 87 -33.39 -10.41 -0.25
C ARG A 87 -34.78 -10.25 0.33
N VAL A 88 -34.92 -10.36 1.64
CA VAL A 88 -36.18 -10.15 2.36
C VAL A 88 -36.66 -8.71 2.16
N ASP A 89 -35.79 -7.71 2.30
CA ASP A 89 -36.12 -6.30 2.04
C ASP A 89 -36.69 -6.09 0.61
N ALA A 90 -36.10 -6.76 -0.37
CA ALA A 90 -36.53 -6.67 -1.77
C ALA A 90 -37.83 -7.44 -2.05
N LEU A 91 -38.03 -8.59 -1.41
CA LEU A 91 -39.28 -9.33 -1.45
C LEU A 91 -40.41 -8.50 -0.82
N LYS A 92 -40.18 -7.91 0.35
CA LYS A 92 -41.14 -6.99 1.00
C LYS A 92 -41.52 -5.84 0.09
N SER A 93 -40.51 -5.19 -0.51
CA SER A 93 -40.73 -4.12 -1.49
C SER A 93 -41.55 -4.59 -2.70
N GLY A 94 -41.30 -5.82 -3.18
CA GLY A 94 -42.07 -6.45 -4.25
C GLY A 94 -43.52 -6.73 -3.87
N VAL A 95 -43.75 -7.34 -2.70
CA VAL A 95 -45.11 -7.60 -2.16
C VAL A 95 -45.89 -6.30 -2.03
N MET A 96 -45.27 -5.26 -1.45
CA MET A 96 -45.90 -3.94 -1.31
C MET A 96 -46.26 -3.34 -2.68
N MET A 97 -45.35 -3.42 -3.66
CA MET A 97 -45.60 -2.93 -5.01
C MET A 97 -46.74 -3.70 -5.69
N LEU A 98 -46.77 -5.03 -5.56
CA LEU A 98 -47.83 -5.87 -6.10
C LEU A 98 -49.20 -5.54 -5.48
N GLY A 99 -49.25 -5.33 -4.16
CA GLY A 99 -50.48 -4.92 -3.46
C GLY A 99 -51.01 -3.57 -3.94
N VAL A 100 -50.13 -2.61 -4.21
CA VAL A 100 -50.51 -1.31 -4.78
C VAL A 100 -51.02 -1.45 -6.22
N VAL A 101 -50.36 -2.26 -7.05
CA VAL A 101 -50.73 -2.45 -8.47
C VAL A 101 -52.06 -3.19 -8.62
N THR A 102 -52.31 -4.18 -7.76
CA THR A 102 -53.52 -5.03 -7.82
C THR A 102 -54.70 -4.45 -7.06
N GLY A 103 -54.50 -3.46 -6.19
CA GLY A 103 -55.53 -2.92 -5.31
C GLY A 103 -55.93 -3.87 -4.17
N ALA A 104 -55.24 -5.00 -4.01
CA ALA A 104 -55.52 -6.05 -3.04
C ALA A 104 -54.52 -6.01 -1.87
N ALA A 105 -54.39 -4.84 -1.22
CA ALA A 105 -53.44 -4.65 -0.13
C ALA A 105 -53.70 -5.60 1.06
N ASP A 106 -54.97 -5.88 1.36
CA ASP A 106 -55.36 -6.77 2.45
C ASP A 106 -54.98 -8.24 2.19
N GLU A 107 -55.03 -8.69 0.92
CA GLU A 107 -54.62 -10.06 0.55
C GLU A 107 -53.09 -10.27 0.65
N GLN A 108 -52.31 -9.20 0.45
CA GLN A 108 -50.85 -9.24 0.53
C GLN A 108 -50.30 -9.09 1.95
N ARG A 109 -51.16 -8.74 2.92
CA ARG A 109 -50.76 -8.54 4.32
C ARG A 109 -50.15 -9.80 4.94
N GLY A 110 -50.71 -10.98 4.65
CA GLY A 110 -50.17 -12.26 5.14
C GLY A 110 -48.76 -12.56 4.61
N ASN A 111 -48.45 -12.15 3.38
CA ASN A 111 -47.10 -12.30 2.81
C ASN A 111 -46.09 -11.37 3.48
N LEU A 112 -46.50 -10.15 3.84
CA LEU A 112 -45.66 -9.21 4.58
C LEU A 112 -45.38 -9.67 6.00
N GLU A 113 -46.41 -10.13 6.71
CA GLU A 113 -46.29 -10.66 8.08
C GLU A 113 -45.35 -11.88 8.10
N MET A 114 -45.44 -12.78 7.12
CA MET A 114 -44.51 -13.91 6.97
C MET A 114 -43.06 -13.46 6.75
N LEU A 115 -42.84 -12.47 5.88
CA LEU A 115 -41.50 -11.91 5.62
C LEU A 115 -40.95 -11.16 6.84
N GLU A 116 -41.80 -10.51 7.62
CA GLU A 116 -41.43 -9.87 8.89
C GLU A 116 -41.06 -10.88 9.96
N GLN A 117 -41.85 -11.95 10.10
CA GLN A 117 -41.57 -13.02 11.05
C GLN A 117 -40.26 -13.75 10.71
N PHE A 118 -39.99 -13.97 9.42
CA PHE A 118 -38.70 -14.48 8.97
C PHE A 118 -37.56 -13.49 9.22
N GLU A 119 -37.75 -12.18 8.97
CA GLU A 119 -36.72 -11.19 9.29
C GLU A 119 -36.37 -11.16 10.79
N GLN A 120 -37.38 -11.34 11.65
CA GLN A 120 -37.22 -11.40 13.10
C GLN A 120 -36.52 -12.67 13.59
N SER A 121 -36.64 -13.79 12.84
CA SER A 121 -35.91 -15.02 13.17
C SER A 121 -34.43 -14.98 12.76
N LEU A 122 -34.04 -14.04 11.89
CA LEU A 122 -32.64 -13.90 11.48
C LEU A 122 -31.75 -13.36 12.62
N PRO A 123 -30.48 -13.79 12.69
CA PRO A 123 -29.50 -13.23 13.61
C PRO A 123 -29.35 -11.70 13.43
N PRO A 124 -29.09 -10.93 14.52
CA PRO A 124 -29.10 -9.48 14.47
C PRO A 124 -28.14 -8.91 13.43
N ARG A 125 -28.65 -7.96 12.63
CA ARG A 125 -27.90 -7.30 11.56
C ARG A 125 -26.66 -6.59 12.12
N ARG A 126 -25.48 -7.17 11.88
CA ARG A 126 -24.22 -6.51 12.20
C ARG A 126 -24.00 -5.34 11.25
N ARG A 127 -23.94 -4.11 11.79
CA ARG A 127 -23.74 -2.90 10.98
C ARG A 127 -22.36 -2.94 10.35
N LEU A 128 -22.28 -2.87 9.02
CA LEU A 128 -21.00 -2.92 8.31
C LEU A 128 -20.04 -1.79 8.71
N ALA A 129 -20.59 -0.65 9.14
CA ALA A 129 -19.83 0.46 9.69
C ALA A 129 -18.92 0.04 10.87
N LEU A 130 -19.34 -0.93 11.69
CA LEU A 130 -18.50 -1.49 12.77
C LEU A 130 -17.28 -2.26 12.24
N PHE A 131 -17.33 -2.74 10.99
CA PHE A 131 -16.22 -3.46 10.35
C PHE A 131 -15.35 -2.56 9.46
N VAL A 132 -15.81 -1.37 9.07
CA VAL A 132 -15.04 -0.45 8.22
C VAL A 132 -13.80 0.04 8.96
N ALA A 133 -13.94 0.53 10.19
CA ALA A 133 -12.83 1.02 10.99
C ALA A 133 -11.77 -0.06 11.29
N PRO A 134 -12.11 -1.25 11.83
CA PRO A 134 -11.12 -2.31 12.04
C PRO A 134 -10.58 -2.86 10.72
N GLY A 135 -11.38 -2.89 9.65
CA GLY A 135 -10.90 -3.25 8.31
C GLY A 135 -9.82 -2.29 7.83
N LEU A 136 -10.06 -0.98 7.92
CA LEU A 136 -9.07 0.05 7.60
C LEU A 136 -7.82 -0.07 8.47
N MET A 137 -7.98 -0.36 9.76
CA MET A 137 -6.86 -0.59 10.68
C MET A 137 -6.00 -1.78 10.28
N VAL A 138 -6.62 -2.91 9.89
CA VAL A 138 -5.89 -4.08 9.38
C VAL A 138 -5.15 -3.72 8.09
N VAL A 139 -5.80 -2.99 7.17
CA VAL A 139 -5.18 -2.54 5.92
C VAL A 139 -3.96 -1.67 6.20
N LEU A 140 -4.07 -0.68 7.10
CA LEU A 140 -2.97 0.23 7.43
C LEU A 140 -1.85 -0.48 8.21
N ALA A 141 -2.18 -1.43 9.09
CA ALA A 141 -1.19 -2.22 9.81
C ALA A 141 -0.38 -3.12 8.85
N VAL A 142 -1.06 -3.79 7.91
CA VAL A 142 -0.40 -4.57 6.85
C VAL A 142 0.44 -3.64 5.96
N ALA A 143 -0.08 -2.46 5.59
CA ALA A 143 0.66 -1.49 4.80
C ALA A 143 1.94 -1.02 5.52
N TYR A 144 1.85 -0.74 6.81
CA TYR A 144 2.98 -0.35 7.63
C TYR A 144 4.03 -1.46 7.71
N LEU A 145 3.61 -2.70 7.97
CA LEU A 145 4.52 -3.86 8.01
C LEU A 145 5.23 -4.08 6.66
N LEU A 146 4.49 -3.95 5.55
CA LEU A 146 5.06 -4.05 4.21
C LEU A 146 6.05 -2.93 3.93
N ALA A 147 5.69 -1.67 4.22
CA ALA A 147 6.61 -0.54 4.05
C ALA A 147 7.85 -0.68 4.94
N TRP A 148 7.71 -1.22 6.15
CA TRP A 148 8.83 -1.51 7.04
C TRP A 148 9.76 -2.59 6.47
N LEU A 149 9.20 -3.70 5.97
CA LEU A 149 9.98 -4.75 5.30
C LEU A 149 10.73 -4.22 4.07
N CYS A 150 10.10 -3.35 3.29
CA CYS A 150 10.70 -2.69 2.12
C CYS A 150 11.75 -1.62 2.46
N HIS A 151 11.85 -1.20 3.74
CA HIS A 151 12.63 -0.02 4.14
C HIS A 151 12.20 1.25 3.40
N ALA A 152 10.90 1.36 3.12
CA ALA A 152 10.37 2.45 2.32
C ALA A 152 10.32 3.78 3.09
N GLY A 153 10.63 4.88 2.39
CA GLY A 153 10.64 6.24 2.96
C GLY A 153 9.29 6.70 3.52
N TYR A 154 8.17 6.16 3.00
CA TYR A 154 6.81 6.49 3.44
C TYR A 154 6.31 5.69 4.65
N ARG A 155 7.16 4.92 5.33
CA ARG A 155 6.78 4.21 6.57
C ARG A 155 6.16 5.13 7.64
N ASN A 156 6.68 6.35 7.77
CA ASN A 156 6.21 7.32 8.76
C ASN A 156 4.79 7.81 8.40
N LEU A 157 4.54 8.08 7.12
CA LEU A 157 3.20 8.44 6.63
C LEU A 157 2.17 7.37 6.98
N LEU A 158 2.49 6.08 6.77
CA LEU A 158 1.57 4.99 7.08
C LEU A 158 1.35 4.83 8.59
N GLY A 159 2.39 5.03 9.40
CA GLY A 159 2.28 5.07 10.86
C GLY A 159 1.37 6.20 11.35
N ASP A 160 1.56 7.40 10.83
CA ASP A 160 0.75 8.57 11.18
C ASP A 160 -0.70 8.43 10.72
N LEU A 161 -0.93 7.86 9.53
CA LEU A 161 -2.28 7.53 9.04
C LEU A 161 -2.97 6.46 9.91
N MET A 162 -2.21 5.47 10.39
CA MET A 162 -2.72 4.48 11.33
C MET A 162 -3.10 5.14 12.66
N ALA A 163 -2.27 6.03 13.21
CA ALA A 163 -2.59 6.79 14.41
C ALA A 163 -3.82 7.70 14.22
N ALA A 164 -3.96 8.33 13.05
CA ALA A 164 -5.12 9.11 12.68
C ALA A 164 -6.40 8.26 12.56
N ALA A 165 -6.28 7.03 12.06
CA ALA A 165 -7.39 6.08 11.98
C ALA A 165 -7.83 5.58 13.37
N ILE A 166 -6.90 5.29 14.28
CA ILE A 166 -7.19 4.92 15.67
C ILE A 166 -7.93 6.04 16.39
N SER A 167 -7.46 7.28 16.22
CA SER A 167 -8.06 8.47 16.84
C SER A 167 -9.30 8.98 16.12
N VAL A 168 -9.68 8.38 14.97
CA VAL A 168 -10.77 8.82 14.08
C VAL A 168 -10.69 10.33 13.81
N SER A 169 -9.47 10.83 13.59
CA SER A 169 -9.19 12.26 13.46
C SER A 169 -8.83 12.65 12.03
N ARG A 170 -9.73 13.38 11.39
CA ARG A 170 -9.50 13.95 10.04
C ARG A 170 -8.32 14.92 10.03
N SER A 171 -8.18 15.74 11.06
CA SER A 171 -7.09 16.73 11.15
C SER A 171 -5.73 16.04 11.28
N ALA A 172 -5.64 14.94 12.04
CA ALA A 172 -4.43 14.14 12.14
C ALA A 172 -4.06 13.51 10.79
N ALA A 173 -5.03 12.99 10.03
CA ALA A 173 -4.79 12.45 8.70
C ALA A 173 -4.28 13.52 7.72
N ILE A 174 -4.86 14.73 7.73
CA ILE A 174 -4.39 15.85 6.91
C ILE A 174 -2.97 16.25 7.30
N ALA A 175 -2.67 16.33 8.60
CA ALA A 175 -1.33 16.65 9.10
C ALA A 175 -0.30 15.60 8.67
N ALA A 176 -0.67 14.31 8.70
CA ALA A 176 0.17 13.22 8.20
C ALA A 176 0.53 13.40 6.72
N PHE A 177 -0.46 13.70 5.87
CA PHE A 177 -0.22 13.98 4.45
C PHE A 177 0.63 15.24 4.23
N GLN A 178 0.40 16.32 5.00
CA GLN A 178 1.19 17.55 4.89
C GLN A 178 2.65 17.34 5.30
N ASN A 179 2.89 16.60 6.38
CA ASN A 179 4.24 16.26 6.84
C ASN A 179 4.95 15.36 5.84
N ALA A 180 4.26 14.34 5.33
CA ALA A 180 4.77 13.46 4.31
C ALA A 180 5.04 14.20 2.99
N TYR A 181 4.19 15.16 2.63
CA TYR A 181 4.39 16.03 1.47
C TYR A 181 5.68 16.84 1.62
N ARG A 182 5.86 17.50 2.77
CA ARG A 182 7.12 18.20 3.08
C ARG A 182 8.31 17.25 2.97
N LEU A 183 8.25 16.07 3.59
CA LEU A 183 9.33 15.07 3.50
C LEU A 183 9.60 14.60 2.06
N ALA A 184 8.56 14.37 1.26
CA ALA A 184 8.69 13.95 -0.13
C ALA A 184 9.37 15.03 -0.99
N VAL A 185 8.96 16.29 -0.83
CA VAL A 185 9.59 17.46 -1.48
C VAL A 185 11.08 17.55 -1.11
N LEU A 186 11.42 17.25 0.14
CA LEU A 186 12.79 17.33 0.64
C LEU A 186 13.67 16.16 0.16
N GLN A 187 13.13 14.94 0.12
CA GLN A 187 13.92 13.71 -0.10
C GLN A 187 13.96 13.22 -1.54
N HIS A 188 12.95 13.55 -2.35
CA HIS A 188 12.85 13.05 -3.71
C HIS A 188 12.48 14.19 -4.67
N PRO A 189 13.22 14.41 -5.76
CA PRO A 189 12.84 15.38 -6.79
C PRO A 189 11.52 15.01 -7.51
N LEU A 190 10.92 13.87 -7.15
CA LEU A 190 9.73 13.31 -7.77
C LEU A 190 8.70 12.93 -6.70
N GLU A 191 8.04 13.95 -6.14
CA GLU A 191 6.98 13.84 -5.13
C GLU A 191 5.91 12.79 -5.50
N ALA A 192 5.60 12.68 -6.80
CA ALA A 192 4.61 11.74 -7.32
C ALA A 192 4.94 10.26 -7.04
N TYR A 193 6.21 9.86 -6.97
CA TYR A 193 6.58 8.46 -6.67
C TYR A 193 6.28 8.10 -5.25
N PHE A 194 6.58 9.02 -4.33
CA PHE A 194 6.43 8.76 -2.92
C PHE A 194 4.98 8.43 -2.59
N PHE A 195 4.04 9.23 -3.10
CA PHE A 195 2.61 9.01 -2.92
C PHE A 195 2.06 7.85 -3.76
N ALA A 196 2.55 7.65 -4.98
CA ALA A 196 2.16 6.50 -5.80
C ALA A 196 2.57 5.17 -5.14
N GLY A 197 3.80 5.11 -4.59
CA GLY A 197 4.30 3.96 -3.85
C GLY A 197 3.49 3.67 -2.58
N ALA A 198 3.21 4.70 -1.79
CA ALA A 198 2.36 4.57 -0.60
C ALA A 198 0.94 4.08 -0.96
N ALA A 199 0.31 4.69 -1.98
CA ALA A 199 -1.04 4.31 -2.41
C ALA A 199 -1.10 2.88 -2.95
N MET A 200 -0.07 2.47 -3.71
CA MET A 200 0.06 1.10 -4.20
C MET A 200 0.18 0.11 -3.04
N ILE A 201 1.00 0.37 -2.01
CA ILE A 201 1.10 -0.51 -0.84
C ILE A 201 -0.21 -0.57 -0.06
N VAL A 202 -0.93 0.53 0.08
CA VAL A 202 -2.27 0.51 0.69
C VAL A 202 -3.23 -0.36 -0.13
N ALA A 203 -3.22 -0.26 -1.46
CA ALA A 203 -4.04 -1.09 -2.33
C ALA A 203 -3.70 -2.59 -2.17
N TRP A 204 -2.41 -2.94 -2.14
CA TRP A 204 -1.94 -4.30 -1.85
C TRP A 204 -2.39 -4.80 -0.49
N SER A 205 -2.28 -3.96 0.52
CA SER A 205 -2.68 -4.29 1.88
C SER A 205 -4.17 -4.54 1.98
N ALA A 206 -4.98 -3.81 1.21
CA ALA A 206 -6.40 -4.08 1.05
C ALA A 206 -6.66 -5.43 0.38
N VAL A 207 -5.93 -5.77 -0.69
CA VAL A 207 -6.04 -7.09 -1.32
C VAL A 207 -5.69 -8.19 -0.32
N VAL A 208 -4.59 -8.06 0.43
CA VAL A 208 -4.16 -9.03 1.46
C VAL A 208 -5.19 -9.14 2.58
N ALA A 209 -5.78 -8.03 3.03
CA ALA A 209 -6.83 -8.04 4.05
C ALA A 209 -8.14 -8.68 3.57
N ILE A 210 -8.44 -8.59 2.28
CA ILE A 210 -9.65 -9.16 1.66
C ILE A 210 -9.47 -10.65 1.32
N LEU A 211 -8.23 -11.09 1.02
CA LEU A 211 -7.93 -12.45 0.57
C LEU A 211 -8.49 -13.57 1.48
N PRO A 212 -8.43 -13.47 2.82
CA PRO A 212 -9.03 -14.43 3.74
C PRO A 212 -10.57 -14.51 3.68
N LEU A 213 -11.23 -13.50 3.10
CA LEU A 213 -12.69 -13.48 2.95
C LEU A 213 -13.14 -14.22 1.69
N LEU A 214 -12.28 -14.37 0.67
CA LEU A 214 -12.62 -15.02 -0.59
C LEU A 214 -13.18 -16.44 -0.43
N PRO A 215 -12.64 -17.32 0.44
CA PRO A 215 -13.18 -18.65 0.67
C PRO A 215 -14.59 -18.59 1.28
N ALA A 216 -14.85 -17.64 2.19
CA ALA A 216 -16.17 -17.47 2.77
C ALA A 216 -17.20 -17.01 1.71
N PHE A 217 -16.80 -16.09 0.84
CA PHE A 217 -17.62 -15.68 -0.31
C PHE A 217 -17.90 -16.83 -1.29
N TYR A 218 -16.93 -17.73 -1.49
CA TYR A 218 -17.12 -18.91 -2.33
C TYR A 218 -18.21 -19.83 -1.78
N VAL A 219 -18.19 -20.12 -0.48
CA VAL A 219 -19.22 -20.94 0.18
C VAL A 219 -20.60 -20.30 0.05
N VAL A 220 -20.68 -19.00 0.34
CA VAL A 220 -21.93 -18.23 0.20
C VAL A 220 -22.45 -18.28 -1.24
N ARG A 221 -21.57 -18.15 -2.23
CA ARG A 221 -21.94 -18.23 -3.65
C ARG A 221 -22.47 -19.61 -4.03
N ARG A 222 -21.86 -20.69 -3.51
CA ARG A 222 -22.33 -22.06 -3.74
C ARG A 222 -23.74 -22.26 -3.18
N LYS A 223 -23.99 -21.78 -1.96
CA LYS A 223 -25.33 -21.82 -1.35
C LYS A 223 -26.35 -20.99 -2.14
N LYS A 224 -25.98 -19.80 -2.61
CA LYS A 224 -26.84 -18.99 -3.49
C LYS A 224 -27.17 -19.71 -4.79
N ALA A 225 -26.20 -20.38 -5.42
CA ALA A 225 -26.42 -21.11 -6.65
C ALA A 225 -27.43 -22.27 -6.46
N GLN A 226 -27.41 -22.94 -5.29
CA GLN A 226 -28.39 -23.97 -4.94
C GLN A 226 -29.80 -23.41 -4.74
N LEU A 227 -29.91 -22.14 -4.33
CA LEU A 227 -31.19 -21.46 -4.08
C LEU A 227 -31.71 -20.66 -5.29
N ALA A 228 -30.95 -20.61 -6.39
CA ALA A 228 -31.25 -19.71 -7.52
C ALA A 228 -32.62 -19.98 -8.16
N ASP A 229 -33.01 -21.25 -8.30
CA ASP A 229 -34.30 -21.62 -8.90
C ASP A 229 -35.49 -21.27 -7.98
N LEU A 230 -35.30 -21.45 -6.66
CA LEU A 230 -36.28 -21.03 -5.65
C LEU A 230 -36.40 -19.50 -5.60
N GLU A 231 -35.28 -18.78 -5.71
CA GLU A 231 -35.28 -17.32 -5.77
C GLU A 231 -36.00 -16.84 -7.03
N ASN A 232 -35.69 -17.40 -8.21
CA ASN A 232 -36.34 -17.00 -9.45
C ASN A 232 -37.85 -17.21 -9.40
N SER A 233 -38.30 -18.37 -8.91
CA SER A 233 -39.73 -18.69 -8.79
C SER A 233 -40.43 -17.77 -7.78
N ALA A 234 -39.89 -17.57 -6.59
CA ALA A 234 -40.50 -16.70 -5.56
C ALA A 234 -40.49 -15.21 -5.94
N PHE A 235 -39.38 -14.69 -6.48
CA PHE A 235 -39.30 -13.30 -6.93
C PHE A 235 -40.28 -13.04 -8.08
N SER A 236 -40.42 -13.99 -9.01
CA SER A 236 -41.39 -13.87 -10.10
C SER A 236 -42.84 -13.91 -9.59
N ALA A 237 -43.16 -14.77 -8.62
CA ALA A 237 -44.49 -14.87 -8.03
C ALA A 237 -44.92 -13.58 -7.31
N VAL A 238 -43.96 -12.84 -6.77
CA VAL A 238 -44.20 -11.61 -5.99
C VAL A 238 -44.01 -10.34 -6.85
N GLY A 239 -43.59 -10.47 -8.10
CA GLY A 239 -43.25 -9.32 -8.95
C GLY A 239 -42.03 -8.52 -8.46
N ALA A 240 -41.21 -9.11 -7.59
CA ALA A 240 -40.03 -8.47 -7.03
C ALA A 240 -38.86 -8.47 -8.02
N ARG A 241 -38.08 -7.37 -8.06
CA ARG A 241 -36.83 -7.35 -8.83
C ARG A 241 -35.73 -8.05 -8.04
N THR A 242 -34.94 -8.88 -8.73
CA THR A 242 -33.77 -9.53 -8.14
C THR A 242 -32.71 -8.49 -7.73
N VAL A 243 -32.30 -8.51 -6.47
CA VAL A 243 -31.17 -7.69 -5.97
C VAL A 243 -29.85 -8.32 -6.38
N HIS A 244 -29.02 -7.54 -7.05
CA HIS A 244 -27.69 -7.97 -7.44
C HIS A 244 -26.71 -7.57 -6.35
N ASP A 245 -25.97 -8.55 -5.82
CA ASP A 245 -24.87 -8.25 -4.90
C ASP A 245 -23.65 -7.77 -5.69
N VAL A 246 -23.04 -6.69 -5.23
CA VAL A 246 -21.67 -6.34 -5.63
C VAL A 246 -20.74 -7.41 -5.06
N GLU A 247 -20.24 -8.27 -5.94
CA GLU A 247 -19.36 -9.37 -5.55
C GLU A 247 -17.99 -8.85 -5.09
N LEU A 248 -17.48 -9.42 -3.99
CA LEU A 248 -16.14 -9.11 -3.47
C LEU A 248 -15.03 -9.36 -4.51
N ASP A 249 -15.22 -10.34 -5.40
CA ASP A 249 -14.32 -10.59 -6.54
C ASP A 249 -14.23 -9.35 -7.46
N LEU A 250 -15.34 -8.65 -7.69
CA LEU A 250 -15.34 -7.39 -8.45
C LEU A 250 -14.58 -6.28 -7.70
N ILE A 251 -14.69 -6.24 -6.37
CA ILE A 251 -13.97 -5.27 -5.53
C ILE A 251 -12.47 -5.56 -5.52
N VAL A 252 -12.05 -6.81 -5.39
CA VAL A 252 -10.64 -7.21 -5.48
C VAL A 252 -10.07 -6.84 -6.85
N ARG A 253 -10.79 -7.15 -7.92
CA ARG A 253 -10.41 -6.75 -9.29
C ARG A 253 -10.34 -5.23 -9.43
N LEU A 254 -11.30 -4.50 -8.87
CA LEU A 254 -11.32 -3.04 -8.87
C LEU A 254 -10.13 -2.46 -8.10
N LEU A 255 -9.67 -3.08 -7.02
CA LEU A 255 -8.52 -2.62 -6.23
C LEU A 255 -7.17 -2.90 -6.91
N LEU A 256 -7.07 -3.96 -7.73
CA LEU A 256 -5.87 -4.28 -8.48
C LEU A 256 -5.61 -3.30 -9.65
N ILE A 257 -6.68 -2.77 -10.27
CA ILE A 257 -6.57 -1.82 -11.38
C ILE A 257 -5.82 -0.53 -11.02
N PRO A 258 -6.19 0.22 -9.96
CA PRO A 258 -5.49 1.45 -9.58
C PRO A 258 -4.06 1.18 -9.12
N ALA A 259 -3.78 0.03 -8.50
CA ALA A 259 -2.40 -0.33 -8.13
C ALA A 259 -1.49 -0.44 -9.36
N VAL A 260 -1.97 -1.09 -10.44
CA VAL A 260 -1.22 -1.20 -11.70
C VAL A 260 -1.22 0.11 -12.48
N ALA A 261 -2.29 0.90 -12.41
CA ALA A 261 -2.37 2.20 -13.08
C ALA A 261 -1.41 3.22 -12.45
N LEU A 262 -1.36 3.29 -11.13
CA LEU A 262 -0.41 4.14 -10.39
C LEU A 262 1.04 3.76 -10.71
N LEU A 263 1.31 2.47 -10.89
CA LEU A 263 2.63 2.03 -11.34
C LEU A 263 2.93 2.43 -12.79
N GLY A 264 1.96 2.32 -13.71
CA GLY A 264 2.13 2.79 -15.07
C GLY A 264 2.47 4.28 -15.13
N VAL A 265 1.75 5.09 -14.35
CA VAL A 265 2.02 6.53 -14.21
C VAL A 265 3.41 6.75 -13.63
N ALA A 266 3.77 6.07 -12.54
CA ALA A 266 5.10 6.15 -11.95
C ALA A 266 6.19 5.74 -12.95
N ALA A 267 6.06 4.66 -13.71
CA ALA A 267 7.09 4.28 -14.69
C ALA A 267 7.28 5.34 -15.80
N VAL A 268 6.18 5.91 -16.30
CA VAL A 268 6.22 6.97 -17.34
C VAL A 268 6.88 8.23 -16.80
N THR A 269 6.49 8.69 -15.61
CA THR A 269 7.09 9.88 -14.98
C THR A 269 8.61 9.70 -14.82
N GLN A 270 9.11 8.45 -14.74
CA GLN A 270 10.50 8.17 -14.35
C GLN A 270 11.35 8.30 -15.59
N ALA A 271 10.86 7.70 -16.66
CA ALA A 271 11.47 7.81 -17.96
C ALA A 271 11.50 9.28 -18.43
N VAL A 272 10.42 10.04 -18.22
CA VAL A 272 10.37 11.47 -18.58
C VAL A 272 11.40 12.28 -17.78
N THR A 273 11.53 12.02 -16.49
CA THR A 273 12.43 12.78 -15.62
C THR A 273 13.89 12.40 -15.82
N GLN A 274 14.18 11.11 -16.05
CA GLN A 274 15.50 10.66 -16.49
C GLN A 274 15.88 11.26 -17.86
N PHE A 275 14.92 11.36 -18.79
CA PHE A 275 15.16 11.98 -20.09
C PHE A 275 15.50 13.46 -19.96
N LEU A 276 14.77 14.21 -19.14
CA LEU A 276 15.06 15.62 -18.88
C LEU A 276 16.43 15.83 -18.23
N ALA A 277 16.86 14.89 -17.37
CA ALA A 277 18.13 15.00 -16.65
C ALA A 277 19.35 14.56 -17.48
N THR A 278 19.21 13.53 -18.33
CA THR A 278 20.36 12.86 -18.96
C THR A 278 20.33 12.89 -20.49
N HIS A 279 19.28 13.47 -21.10
CA HIS A 279 18.95 13.36 -22.52
C HIS A 279 18.83 11.91 -23.05
N SER A 280 18.87 10.92 -22.17
CA SER A 280 18.70 9.50 -22.51
C SER A 280 17.32 9.04 -22.04
N VAL A 281 16.52 8.51 -22.98
CA VAL A 281 15.26 7.85 -22.62
C VAL A 281 15.59 6.41 -22.28
N ASN A 282 15.32 5.99 -21.05
CA ASN A 282 15.25 4.57 -20.74
C ASN A 282 13.99 3.97 -21.41
N SER A 283 14.14 3.57 -22.68
CA SER A 283 13.07 3.06 -23.54
C SER A 283 12.32 1.89 -22.92
N ALA A 284 13.00 1.08 -22.10
CA ALA A 284 12.37 -0.01 -21.35
C ALA A 284 11.35 0.50 -20.32
N SER A 285 11.65 1.59 -19.60
CA SER A 285 10.73 2.17 -18.60
C SER A 285 9.49 2.79 -19.25
N VAL A 286 9.65 3.47 -20.39
CA VAL A 286 8.52 3.98 -21.19
C VAL A 286 7.63 2.85 -21.67
N LEU A 287 8.24 1.79 -22.21
CA LEU A 287 7.51 0.62 -22.72
C LEU A 287 6.72 -0.08 -21.60
N ILE A 288 7.33 -0.29 -20.44
CA ILE A 288 6.66 -0.86 -19.26
C ILE A 288 5.49 0.01 -18.82
N GLY A 289 5.70 1.33 -18.75
CA GLY A 289 4.65 2.29 -18.39
C GLY A 289 3.47 2.27 -19.37
N ALA A 290 3.75 2.28 -20.67
CA ALA A 290 2.73 2.21 -21.72
C ALA A 290 1.94 0.90 -21.67
N ILE A 291 2.61 -0.24 -21.48
CA ILE A 291 1.97 -1.56 -21.34
C ILE A 291 1.07 -1.58 -20.09
N ALA A 292 1.55 -1.07 -18.95
CA ALA A 292 0.78 -1.03 -17.71
C ALA A 292 -0.49 -0.18 -17.85
N VAL A 293 -0.40 1.01 -18.46
CA VAL A 293 -1.56 1.88 -18.72
C VAL A 293 -2.56 1.18 -19.65
N ALA A 294 -2.08 0.60 -20.77
CA ALA A 294 -2.96 -0.12 -21.70
C ALA A 294 -3.69 -1.29 -21.04
N LEU A 295 -2.98 -2.08 -20.22
CA LEU A 295 -3.57 -3.18 -19.46
C LEU A 295 -4.59 -2.71 -18.44
N THR A 296 -4.37 -1.56 -17.78
CA THR A 296 -5.33 -1.02 -16.81
C THR A 296 -6.60 -0.52 -17.47
N MET A 297 -6.50 0.13 -18.63
CA MET A 297 -7.68 0.52 -19.41
C MET A 297 -8.47 -0.71 -19.87
N LEU A 298 -7.78 -1.73 -20.41
CA LEU A 298 -8.42 -2.98 -20.81
C LEU A 298 -9.10 -3.68 -19.63
N ALA A 299 -8.43 -3.77 -18.48
CA ALA A 299 -9.00 -4.36 -17.27
C ALA A 299 -10.22 -3.56 -16.75
N GLY A 300 -10.19 -2.23 -16.85
CA GLY A 300 -11.31 -1.36 -16.48
C GLY A 300 -12.53 -1.53 -17.40
N ILE A 301 -12.32 -1.53 -18.72
CA ILE A 301 -13.39 -1.78 -19.71
C ILE A 301 -14.01 -3.16 -19.47
N GLU A 302 -13.17 -4.17 -19.30
CA GLU A 302 -13.61 -5.55 -19.07
C GLU A 302 -14.34 -5.70 -17.73
N LEU A 303 -13.89 -5.02 -16.67
CA LEU A 303 -14.61 -5.00 -15.39
C LEU A 303 -15.98 -4.35 -15.54
N GLY A 304 -16.07 -3.26 -16.30
CA GLY A 304 -17.32 -2.57 -16.61
C GLY A 304 -18.28 -3.44 -17.42
N ALA A 305 -17.78 -4.11 -18.46
CA ALA A 305 -18.55 -5.07 -19.25
C ALA A 305 -19.06 -6.23 -18.38
N CYS A 306 -18.19 -6.79 -17.53
CA CYS A 306 -18.58 -7.86 -16.62
C CYS A 306 -19.62 -7.43 -15.59
N TYR A 307 -19.49 -6.23 -15.06
CA TYR A 307 -20.49 -5.66 -14.16
C TYR A 307 -21.84 -5.48 -14.86
N HIS A 308 -21.83 -5.02 -16.11
CA HIS A 308 -23.03 -4.83 -16.91
C HIS A 308 -23.71 -6.16 -17.28
N GLU A 309 -22.96 -7.15 -17.76
CA GLU A 309 -23.47 -8.50 -18.07
C GLU A 309 -24.10 -9.17 -16.84
N ARG A 310 -23.40 -9.11 -15.69
CA ARG A 310 -23.94 -9.65 -14.44
C ARG A 310 -25.22 -8.95 -13.99
N ARG A 311 -25.32 -7.65 -14.20
CA ARG A 311 -26.54 -6.88 -13.90
C ARG A 311 -27.71 -7.27 -14.81
N ASN A 312 -27.44 -7.76 -16.01
CA ASN A 312 -28.44 -8.19 -16.98
C ASN A 312 -28.77 -9.70 -16.85
N GLY A 313 -28.23 -10.39 -15.83
CA GLY A 313 -28.50 -11.81 -15.58
C GLY A 313 -27.75 -12.77 -16.51
N THR A 314 -26.85 -12.30 -17.36
CA THR A 314 -26.05 -13.18 -18.22
C THR A 314 -24.83 -13.67 -17.42
N ALA A 315 -24.85 -14.94 -17.04
CA ALA A 315 -23.83 -15.53 -16.13
C ALA A 315 -22.41 -15.65 -16.72
N HIS A 316 -22.18 -15.22 -17.97
CA HIS A 316 -20.98 -15.55 -18.74
C HIS A 316 -19.98 -14.40 -18.88
N CYS A 317 -19.48 -13.94 -17.73
CA CYS A 317 -18.25 -13.14 -17.60
C CYS A 317 -16.98 -13.94 -17.99
N ARG A 318 -16.92 -14.48 -19.22
CA ARG A 318 -15.89 -15.43 -19.67
C ARG A 318 -15.38 -15.14 -21.07
N SER A 319 -15.31 -13.87 -21.49
CA SER A 319 -14.51 -13.54 -22.67
C SER A 319 -13.06 -14.04 -22.44
N ARG A 320 -12.44 -14.71 -23.41
CA ARG A 320 -11.04 -15.15 -23.26
C ARG A 320 -10.11 -13.96 -22.98
N ALA A 321 -10.45 -12.78 -23.50
CA ALA A 321 -9.73 -11.54 -23.28
C ALA A 321 -9.74 -11.10 -21.80
N THR A 322 -10.91 -11.13 -21.12
CA THR A 322 -11.01 -10.82 -19.68
C THR A 322 -10.05 -11.67 -18.85
N ARG A 323 -9.96 -12.98 -19.13
CA ARG A 323 -9.13 -13.88 -18.34
C ARG A 323 -7.65 -13.59 -18.51
N ILE A 324 -7.23 -13.27 -19.74
CA ILE A 324 -5.83 -12.98 -20.04
C ILE A 324 -5.45 -11.62 -19.45
N SER A 325 -6.28 -10.59 -19.62
CA SER A 325 -5.99 -9.26 -19.06
C SER A 325 -5.87 -9.30 -17.54
N PHE A 326 -6.80 -9.96 -16.84
CA PHE A 326 -6.72 -10.09 -15.38
C PHE A 326 -5.54 -10.94 -14.91
N ALA A 327 -5.23 -12.05 -15.59
CA ALA A 327 -4.08 -12.86 -15.24
C ALA A 327 -2.77 -12.08 -15.41
N VAL A 328 -2.63 -11.35 -16.52
CA VAL A 328 -1.46 -10.51 -16.78
C VAL A 328 -1.35 -9.38 -15.77
N VAL A 329 -2.44 -8.66 -15.49
CA VAL A 329 -2.48 -7.61 -14.45
C VAL A 329 -2.08 -8.19 -13.10
N THR A 330 -2.63 -9.35 -12.71
CA THR A 330 -2.30 -9.99 -11.42
C THR A 330 -0.83 -10.42 -11.36
N VAL A 331 -0.30 -11.03 -12.42
CA VAL A 331 1.11 -11.45 -12.49
C VAL A 331 2.05 -10.25 -12.45
N LEU A 332 1.76 -9.20 -13.21
CA LEU A 332 2.56 -7.98 -13.19
C LEU A 332 2.51 -7.34 -11.82
N SER A 333 1.32 -7.16 -11.26
CA SER A 333 1.11 -6.63 -9.93
C SER A 333 1.93 -7.45 -8.91
N ALA A 334 1.78 -8.77 -8.86
CA ALA A 334 2.50 -9.62 -7.91
C ALA A 334 4.03 -9.59 -8.13
N SER A 335 4.49 -9.56 -9.38
CA SER A 335 5.91 -9.44 -9.71
C SER A 335 6.49 -8.12 -9.21
N LEU A 336 5.73 -7.03 -9.37
CA LEU A 336 6.10 -5.71 -8.88
C LEU A 336 6.13 -5.67 -7.36
N PHE A 337 5.16 -6.29 -6.71
CA PHE A 337 5.14 -6.41 -5.26
C PHE A 337 6.38 -7.11 -4.71
N VAL A 338 6.91 -8.11 -5.42
CA VAL A 338 8.14 -8.82 -5.02
C VAL A 338 9.39 -8.03 -5.43
N SER A 339 9.38 -7.38 -6.59
CA SER A 339 10.57 -6.69 -7.10
C SER A 339 10.81 -5.32 -6.47
N LEU A 340 9.77 -4.58 -6.08
CA LEU A 340 9.89 -3.27 -5.43
C LEU A 340 10.66 -3.29 -4.11
N PRO A 341 10.37 -4.20 -3.15
CA PRO A 341 11.17 -4.32 -1.94
C PRO A 341 12.63 -4.66 -2.25
N ILE A 342 12.88 -5.49 -3.25
CA ILE A 342 14.24 -5.86 -3.66
C ILE A 342 14.94 -4.67 -4.29
N TRP A 343 14.26 -3.96 -5.19
CA TRP A 343 14.77 -2.78 -5.88
C TRP A 343 15.04 -1.65 -4.90
N GLU A 344 14.07 -1.30 -4.04
CA GLU A 344 14.25 -0.34 -2.95
C GLU A 344 15.34 -0.80 -2.01
N ARG A 345 15.42 -2.08 -1.60
CA ARG A 345 16.50 -2.54 -0.72
C ARG A 345 17.86 -2.42 -1.37
N ILE A 346 18.00 -2.68 -2.67
CA ILE A 346 19.27 -2.51 -3.41
C ILE A 346 19.62 -1.02 -3.52
N HIS A 347 18.66 -0.17 -3.90
CA HIS A 347 18.89 1.28 -4.08
C HIS A 347 18.91 2.07 -2.76
N ASN A 348 18.37 1.51 -1.67
CA ASN A 348 18.39 2.08 -0.31
C ASN A 348 19.58 1.55 0.50
N ARG A 349 20.22 0.42 0.12
CA ARG A 349 21.33 -0.15 0.91
C ARG A 349 22.64 0.60 0.77
N GLU A 350 22.79 1.36 -0.29
CA GLU A 350 24.05 2.03 -0.57
C GLU A 350 23.80 3.51 -0.34
N ASN A 351 24.27 4.01 0.82
CA ASN A 351 24.82 5.35 0.79
C ASN A 351 25.77 5.36 -0.41
N ASN A 352 25.55 6.24 -1.37
CA ASN A 352 26.49 6.33 -2.47
C ASN A 352 27.82 6.78 -1.87
N PHE A 353 28.79 5.88 -1.83
CA PHE A 353 30.13 6.17 -1.32
C PHE A 353 30.92 6.77 -2.47
N TRP A 354 31.29 8.04 -2.34
CA TRP A 354 32.20 8.70 -3.24
C TRP A 354 33.53 8.92 -2.51
N GLN A 355 34.53 8.15 -2.92
CA GLN A 355 35.91 8.47 -2.57
C GLN A 355 36.34 9.70 -3.37
N ARG A 356 36.83 10.72 -2.67
CA ARG A 356 37.22 12.00 -3.22
C ARG A 356 38.67 12.27 -2.90
N GLU A 357 39.37 12.84 -3.87
CA GLU A 357 40.71 13.37 -3.67
C GLU A 357 40.64 14.82 -3.17
N VAL A 358 41.60 15.21 -2.33
CA VAL A 358 41.75 16.62 -1.93
C VAL A 358 42.21 17.42 -3.15
N ALA A 359 41.52 18.51 -3.46
CA ALA A 359 41.81 19.27 -4.67
C ALA A 359 43.18 19.97 -4.59
N THR A 360 44.12 19.57 -5.43
CA THR A 360 45.47 20.14 -5.49
C THR A 360 45.55 21.45 -6.29
N TYR A 361 44.56 21.71 -7.15
CA TYR A 361 44.44 22.92 -7.96
C TYR A 361 42.99 23.41 -7.97
N PRO A 362 42.74 24.72 -8.17
CA PRO A 362 41.39 25.22 -8.39
C PRO A 362 40.80 24.49 -9.61
N PRO A 363 39.62 23.88 -9.48
CA PRO A 363 39.05 23.05 -10.54
C PRO A 363 38.82 23.90 -11.79
N LYS A 364 39.30 23.43 -12.95
CA LYS A 364 38.87 23.98 -14.24
C LYS A 364 37.39 23.62 -14.44
N PRO A 365 36.59 24.48 -15.08
CA PRO A 365 35.15 24.27 -15.25
C PRO A 365 34.78 22.91 -15.89
N ASP A 366 35.68 22.30 -16.68
CA ASP A 366 35.44 21.02 -17.36
C ASP A 366 36.10 19.78 -16.69
N ASP A 367 36.93 19.92 -15.66
CA ASP A 367 37.71 18.82 -15.03
C ASP A 367 37.08 18.27 -13.72
N SER A 368 35.78 18.51 -13.48
CA SER A 368 35.24 18.52 -12.12
C SER A 368 34.77 17.20 -11.49
N ASP A 369 34.95 16.03 -12.11
CA ASP A 369 34.23 14.83 -11.64
C ASP A 369 34.83 14.09 -10.44
N HIS A 370 36.12 14.25 -10.11
CA HIS A 370 36.76 13.43 -9.07
C HIS A 370 36.88 14.12 -7.70
N ALA A 371 37.12 15.43 -7.64
CA ALA A 371 37.30 16.16 -6.38
C ALA A 371 36.02 16.88 -5.88
N ARG A 372 35.14 17.30 -6.79
CA ARG A 372 33.92 18.06 -6.46
C ARG A 372 32.86 17.15 -5.84
N GLY A 373 32.38 17.53 -4.66
CA GLY A 373 31.13 17.02 -4.11
C GLY A 373 29.95 17.82 -4.65
N TRP A 374 28.83 17.15 -4.92
CA TRP A 374 27.59 17.81 -5.31
C TRP A 374 26.43 17.25 -4.50
N LEU A 375 25.62 18.15 -3.96
CA LEU A 375 24.36 17.86 -3.29
C LEU A 375 23.27 18.41 -4.20
N THR A 376 22.77 17.53 -5.07
CA THR A 376 21.90 17.91 -6.20
C THR A 376 22.57 18.92 -7.14
N ASN A 377 21.83 19.48 -8.10
CA ASN A 377 22.32 20.53 -8.99
C ASN A 377 22.27 21.93 -8.34
N GLN A 378 22.07 22.02 -7.01
CA GLN A 378 21.83 23.28 -6.30
C GLN A 378 22.98 23.69 -5.36
N LEU A 379 23.75 22.72 -4.89
CA LEU A 379 24.83 22.94 -3.95
C LEU A 379 26.02 22.08 -4.33
N SER A 380 27.18 22.70 -4.43
CA SER A 380 28.44 22.04 -4.70
C SER A 380 29.47 22.46 -3.67
N PHE A 381 30.41 21.56 -3.40
CA PHE A 381 31.43 21.80 -2.41
C PHE A 381 32.73 21.08 -2.75
N LEU A 382 33.83 21.59 -2.19
CA LEU A 382 35.18 21.11 -2.43
C LEU A 382 35.98 21.18 -1.14
N VAL A 383 36.64 20.08 -0.79
CA VAL A 383 37.68 20.10 0.24
C VAL A 383 38.99 20.39 -0.46
N THR A 384 39.53 21.59 -0.23
CA THR A 384 40.72 22.11 -0.95
C THR A 384 42.01 21.80 -0.21
N ASN A 385 41.95 21.60 1.11
CA ASN A 385 43.14 21.39 1.92
C ASN A 385 42.79 20.64 3.20
N ILE A 386 43.67 19.76 3.64
CA ILE A 386 43.58 19.04 4.93
C ILE A 386 44.97 19.08 5.57
N GLN A 387 45.08 19.67 6.76
CA GLN A 387 46.32 19.80 7.53
C GLN A 387 46.19 19.12 8.89
N GLN A 388 47.19 18.32 9.26
CA GLN A 388 47.32 17.71 10.58
C GLN A 388 48.07 18.64 11.55
N ASP A 389 47.95 18.35 12.85
CA ASP A 389 48.72 18.99 13.93
C ASP A 389 48.68 20.53 13.98
N VAL A 390 47.54 21.13 13.60
CA VAL A 390 47.39 22.59 13.62
C VAL A 390 47.28 23.11 15.06
N GLN A 391 48.06 24.13 15.41
CA GLN A 391 47.96 24.72 16.75
C GLN A 391 46.61 25.41 16.94
N CYS A 392 45.82 24.93 17.91
CA CYS A 392 44.54 25.50 18.33
C CYS A 392 44.65 25.92 19.81
N VAL A 393 44.42 27.20 20.09
CA VAL A 393 44.70 27.82 21.40
C VAL A 393 43.51 27.69 22.38
N GLU A 394 42.39 27.09 21.97
CA GLU A 394 41.20 27.00 22.83
C GLU A 394 41.17 25.75 23.73
N PRO A 395 40.89 25.89 25.04
CA PRO A 395 41.22 24.87 26.04
C PRO A 395 40.08 23.91 26.40
N HIS A 396 38.92 23.94 25.72
CA HIS A 396 37.72 23.26 26.22
C HIS A 396 37.07 22.35 25.16
N GLY A 397 37.48 21.08 25.14
CA GLY A 397 36.88 20.01 24.33
C GLY A 397 36.82 18.68 25.07
N LEU A 398 35.86 17.82 24.68
CA LEU A 398 35.76 16.44 25.16
C LEU A 398 37.10 15.72 24.91
N LEU A 399 37.59 14.98 25.90
CA LEU A 399 38.85 14.23 25.81
C LEU A 399 38.70 13.10 24.79
N ILE A 400 39.21 13.31 23.58
CA ILE A 400 39.69 12.20 22.73
C ILE A 400 41.06 11.80 23.30
N ASP A 401 41.32 10.51 23.47
CA ASP A 401 42.63 10.02 23.90
C ASP A 401 43.66 10.33 22.79
N HIS A 402 44.70 11.10 23.13
CA HIS A 402 45.73 11.58 22.21
C HIS A 402 45.17 12.35 21.00
N PRO A 403 44.55 13.53 21.22
CA PRO A 403 43.95 14.30 20.15
C PRO A 403 45.02 15.02 19.32
N GLN A 404 44.82 15.04 18.01
CA GLN A 404 45.42 16.04 17.12
C GLN A 404 44.34 17.04 16.67
N TYR A 405 44.78 18.17 16.14
CA TYR A 405 43.89 19.17 15.57
C TYR A 405 43.99 19.13 14.05
N LEU A 406 42.92 18.66 13.42
CA LEU A 406 42.79 18.60 11.98
C LEU A 406 42.18 19.89 11.49
N ARG A 407 42.85 20.59 10.57
CA ARG A 407 42.26 21.68 9.81
C ARG A 407 41.83 21.17 8.44
N PHE A 408 40.63 21.52 7.99
CA PHE A 408 40.26 21.36 6.59
C PHE A 408 39.60 22.63 6.05
N ASP A 409 39.94 22.96 4.81
CA ASP A 409 39.39 24.12 4.10
C ASP A 409 38.30 23.63 3.14
N LEU A 410 37.12 24.22 3.23
CA LEU A 410 35.93 23.90 2.45
C LEU A 410 35.55 25.10 1.59
N GLU A 411 35.36 24.86 0.31
CA GLU A 411 34.75 25.81 -0.62
C GLU A 411 33.35 25.33 -0.95
N VAL A 412 32.37 26.23 -0.90
CA VAL A 412 30.95 25.92 -1.07
C VAL A 412 30.33 26.93 -2.02
N TRP A 413 29.58 26.45 -3.00
CA TRP A 413 28.89 27.31 -3.94
C TRP A 413 27.49 26.80 -4.26
N SER A 414 26.58 27.75 -4.44
CA SER A 414 25.22 27.51 -4.86
C SER A 414 24.92 28.32 -6.11
N ASP A 415 24.51 27.64 -7.18
CA ASP A 415 24.19 28.26 -8.47
C ASP A 415 22.70 28.61 -8.58
N VAL A 416 21.95 28.56 -7.48
CA VAL A 416 20.49 28.80 -7.45
C VAL A 416 20.15 30.03 -6.62
N ASP A 417 19.15 30.80 -7.06
CA ASP A 417 18.64 31.96 -6.30
C ASP A 417 17.87 31.56 -5.05
N GLN A 418 17.35 30.32 -5.03
CA GLN A 418 16.64 29.74 -3.90
C GLN A 418 16.80 28.21 -3.93
N PHE A 419 17.16 27.62 -2.80
CA PHE A 419 17.13 26.16 -2.67
C PHE A 419 15.69 25.65 -2.77
N ALA A 420 15.46 24.63 -3.61
CA ALA A 420 14.16 23.96 -3.66
C ALA A 420 13.86 23.22 -2.34
N ASN A 421 14.93 22.77 -1.67
CA ASN A 421 14.87 22.15 -0.35
C ASN A 421 15.63 23.05 0.65
N PRO A 422 14.96 23.67 1.65
CA PRO A 422 15.63 24.48 2.67
C PRO A 422 16.68 23.71 3.50
N ALA A 423 16.51 22.40 3.66
CA ALA A 423 17.51 21.55 4.31
C ALA A 423 18.79 21.36 3.48
N THR A 424 18.77 21.65 2.16
CA THR A 424 20.00 21.72 1.34
C THR A 424 20.98 22.73 1.95
N ALA A 425 20.47 23.86 2.45
CA ALA A 425 21.30 24.89 3.07
C ALA A 425 22.04 24.40 4.33
N HIS A 426 21.54 23.35 4.98
CA HIS A 426 22.15 22.74 6.17
C HIS A 426 22.90 21.43 5.86
N ALA A 427 22.94 21.00 4.61
CA ALA A 427 23.47 19.70 4.24
C ALA A 427 24.96 19.53 4.57
N LEU A 428 25.71 20.64 4.61
CA LEU A 428 27.14 20.64 4.95
C LEU A 428 27.41 20.97 6.42
N ALA A 429 26.38 21.06 7.27
CA ALA A 429 26.56 21.41 8.68
C ALA A 429 27.41 20.37 9.43
N LEU A 430 28.15 20.82 10.46
CA LEU A 430 29.06 19.97 11.27
C LEU A 430 28.46 18.63 11.76
N PRO A 431 27.16 18.51 12.09
CA PRO A 431 26.59 17.23 12.50
C PRO A 431 26.72 16.10 11.49
N HIS A 432 26.92 16.43 10.21
CA HIS A 432 27.07 15.50 9.11
C HIS A 432 28.52 15.09 8.86
N TRP A 433 29.48 15.74 9.50
CA TRP A 433 30.89 15.42 9.35
C TRP A 433 31.37 14.50 10.47
N SER A 434 32.35 13.65 10.15
CA SER A 434 33.05 12.77 11.09
C SER A 434 34.46 12.50 10.61
N VAL A 435 35.35 12.10 11.53
CA VAL A 435 36.68 11.58 11.18
C VAL A 435 36.71 10.10 11.54
N ARG A 436 37.36 9.30 10.69
CA ARG A 436 37.66 7.89 10.97
C ARG A 436 39.16 7.70 11.18
N ASP A 437 39.50 6.89 12.16
CA ASP A 437 40.86 6.46 12.45
C ASP A 437 41.33 5.35 11.48
N THR A 438 42.57 4.91 11.60
CA THR A 438 43.13 3.80 10.79
C THR A 438 42.44 2.45 11.03
N HIS A 439 41.74 2.30 12.14
CA HIS A 439 41.01 1.10 12.55
C HIS A 439 39.53 1.12 12.08
N GLY A 440 39.08 2.22 11.47
CA GLY A 440 37.72 2.42 10.99
C GLY A 440 36.73 2.95 12.04
N ASN A 441 37.18 3.26 13.26
CA ASN A 441 36.33 3.86 14.28
C ASN A 441 36.06 5.32 13.94
N SER A 442 34.80 5.74 14.09
CA SER A 442 34.37 7.11 13.81
C SER A 442 34.32 7.91 15.11
N THR A 443 34.79 9.16 15.07
CA THR A 443 34.66 10.14 16.16
C THR A 443 33.22 10.56 16.45
N GLY A 444 32.26 10.12 15.62
CA GLY A 444 30.92 10.69 15.57
C GLY A 444 30.92 12.11 14.98
N SER A 445 29.82 12.83 15.23
CA SER A 445 29.59 14.19 14.74
C SER A 445 30.69 15.17 15.16
N LEU A 446 31.27 15.88 14.18
CA LEU A 446 32.28 16.91 14.43
C LEU A 446 31.73 18.17 15.10
N TYR A 447 30.41 18.31 15.24
CA TYR A 447 29.79 19.42 15.97
C TYR A 447 30.31 19.53 17.41
N LEU A 448 30.55 18.40 18.08
CA LEU A 448 31.07 18.37 19.45
C LEU A 448 32.59 18.57 19.53
N HIS A 449 33.28 18.48 18.38
CA HIS A 449 34.73 18.44 18.27
C HIS A 449 35.33 19.69 17.60
N ALA A 450 34.50 20.61 17.10
CA ALA A 450 34.97 21.89 16.58
C ALA A 450 35.52 22.78 17.71
N LYS A 451 36.70 23.37 17.49
CA LYS A 451 37.38 24.20 18.50
C LYS A 451 37.82 25.56 17.95
N CYS A 452 38.63 25.60 16.88
CA CYS A 452 39.25 26.85 16.43
C CYS A 452 38.92 27.18 14.96
N GLY A 453 37.77 27.77 14.67
CA GLY A 453 37.47 28.24 13.31
C GLY A 453 37.61 29.76 13.16
N ARG A 454 38.27 30.23 12.10
CA ARG A 454 38.02 31.59 11.55
C ARG A 454 36.92 31.46 10.51
N GLY A 455 35.78 32.12 10.70
CA GLY A 455 34.66 32.07 9.75
C GLY A 455 33.78 30.80 9.87
N THR A 456 33.51 30.36 11.10
CA THR A 456 32.62 29.20 11.36
C THR A 456 31.20 29.37 10.82
N GLU A 457 30.80 30.60 10.51
CA GLU A 457 29.45 30.97 10.05
C GLU A 457 28.95 30.07 8.92
N ALA A 458 29.74 29.74 7.89
CA ALA A 458 29.25 28.99 6.73
C ALA A 458 28.93 27.48 6.98
N ILE A 459 29.35 26.90 8.11
CA ILE A 459 29.08 25.49 8.46
C ILE A 459 28.31 25.37 9.79
N SER A 460 28.24 26.44 10.57
CA SER A 460 27.30 26.57 11.69
C SER A 460 25.96 27.23 11.29
N GLU A 461 25.93 28.00 10.20
CA GLU A 461 24.74 28.68 9.66
C GLU A 461 24.34 28.08 8.30
N PRO A 462 23.05 28.19 7.92
CA PRO A 462 22.60 27.75 6.61
C PRO A 462 23.31 28.51 5.48
N ILE A 463 23.75 27.76 4.47
CA ILE A 463 24.33 28.31 3.24
C ILE A 463 23.29 29.20 2.56
N VAL A 464 23.70 30.39 2.13
CA VAL A 464 22.83 31.31 1.39
C VAL A 464 22.79 30.90 -0.08
N ALA A 465 21.59 30.87 -0.67
CA ALA A 465 21.42 30.56 -2.09
C ALA A 465 22.13 31.62 -2.96
N GLY A 466 22.81 31.19 -4.02
CA GLY A 466 23.60 32.07 -4.89
C GLY A 466 24.96 32.46 -4.30
N ALA A 467 25.28 32.02 -3.08
CA ALA A 467 26.54 32.36 -2.44
C ALA A 467 27.69 31.44 -2.85
N HIS A 468 28.88 32.01 -2.91
CA HIS A 468 30.15 31.31 -3.01
C HIS A 468 30.99 31.69 -1.80
N THR A 469 31.24 30.71 -0.93
CA THR A 469 31.92 30.93 0.36
C THR A 469 33.05 29.95 0.52
N SER A 470 34.12 30.39 1.18
CA SER A 470 35.24 29.54 1.59
C SER A 470 35.39 29.66 3.10
N THR A 471 35.54 28.53 3.77
CA THR A 471 35.64 28.44 5.22
C THR A 471 36.69 27.43 5.63
N ALA A 472 37.36 27.70 6.75
CA ALA A 472 38.39 26.85 7.31
C ALA A 472 37.94 26.37 8.69
N LEU A 473 37.89 25.06 8.88
CA LEU A 473 37.49 24.43 10.13
C LEU A 473 38.66 23.74 10.79
N VAL A 474 38.77 23.89 12.11
CA VAL A 474 39.70 23.09 12.93
C VAL A 474 38.90 22.26 13.92
N VAL A 475 39.11 20.95 13.87
CA VAL A 475 38.39 19.96 14.68
C VAL A 475 39.39 19.09 15.44
N SER A 476 38.98 18.62 16.61
CA SER A 476 39.70 17.58 17.34
C SER A 476 39.50 16.23 16.65
N ALA A 477 40.59 15.50 16.40
CA ALA A 477 40.59 14.20 15.75
C ALA A 477 41.57 13.24 16.45
N PRO A 478 41.45 11.91 16.29
CA PRO A 478 42.42 10.94 16.77
C PRO A 478 43.79 11.16 16.12
N SER A 479 44.87 10.93 16.85
CA SER A 479 46.24 11.03 16.31
C SER A 479 46.50 10.15 15.08
N ASP A 480 45.75 9.06 14.91
CA ASP A 480 45.78 8.17 13.74
C ASP A 480 44.61 8.41 12.77
N ALA A 481 44.12 9.65 12.66
CA ALA A 481 43.06 10.02 11.73
C ALA A 481 43.46 9.68 10.27
N ALA A 482 42.61 8.91 9.58
CA ALA A 482 42.88 8.41 8.23
C ALA A 482 41.91 8.95 7.18
N VAL A 483 40.63 9.18 7.55
CA VAL A 483 39.58 9.59 6.60
C VAL A 483 38.71 10.68 7.21
N LEU A 484 38.55 11.78 6.49
CA LEU A 484 37.50 12.78 6.73
C LEU A 484 36.24 12.32 5.98
N ARG A 485 35.08 12.31 6.65
CA ARG A 485 33.84 11.78 6.10
C ARG A 485 32.68 12.76 6.29
N LEU A 486 31.99 13.06 5.19
CA LEU A 486 30.71 13.77 5.19
C LEU A 486 29.60 12.76 4.88
N ASP A 487 28.68 12.57 5.83
CA ASP A 487 27.49 11.72 5.69
C ASP A 487 26.25 12.60 5.76
N VAL A 488 25.58 12.79 4.63
CA VAL A 488 24.37 13.63 4.53
C VAL A 488 23.15 12.71 4.31
N PRO A 489 22.43 12.34 5.38
CA PRO A 489 21.40 11.31 5.31
C PRO A 489 20.22 11.71 4.42
N SER A 490 19.92 13.01 4.34
CA SER A 490 18.86 13.54 3.47
C SER A 490 19.13 13.30 1.99
N TYR A 491 20.39 13.15 1.59
CA TYR A 491 20.81 12.88 0.20
C TYR A 491 21.42 11.49 0.02
N ARG A 492 21.45 10.66 1.08
CA ARG A 492 22.03 9.31 1.08
C ARG A 492 23.44 9.27 0.50
N GLY A 493 24.17 10.33 0.79
CA GLY A 493 25.45 10.60 0.20
C GLY A 493 26.55 10.52 1.24
N VAL A 494 27.59 9.76 0.94
CA VAL A 494 28.77 9.66 1.78
C VAL A 494 29.98 10.04 0.96
N TRP A 495 30.63 11.13 1.34
CA TRP A 495 31.89 11.57 0.75
C TRP A 495 33.02 11.29 1.74
N GLU A 496 34.09 10.68 1.23
CA GLU A 496 35.27 10.33 2.02
C GLU A 496 36.52 10.91 1.37
N TRP A 497 37.34 11.61 2.16
CA TRP A 497 38.64 12.14 1.75
C TRP A 497 39.72 11.51 2.61
N HIS A 498 40.78 11.01 1.97
CA HIS A 498 41.96 10.54 2.68
C HIS A 498 42.69 11.73 3.32
N ILE A 499 43.00 11.58 4.61
CA ILE A 499 43.77 12.57 5.34
C ILE A 499 45.25 12.32 5.01
N PRO A 500 45.98 13.31 4.45
CA PRO A 500 47.39 13.15 4.13
C PRO A 500 48.21 13.02 5.42
N PRO A 501 49.32 12.24 5.44
CA PRO A 501 50.16 12.09 6.62
C PRO A 501 50.71 13.45 7.09
N ALA A 502 50.91 13.62 8.39
CA ALA A 502 51.51 14.82 8.95
C ALA A 502 52.86 15.11 8.27
N ALA A 503 53.06 16.36 7.84
CA ALA A 503 54.32 16.81 7.26
C ALA A 503 55.38 16.85 8.38
N GLY A 504 56.23 15.82 8.44
CA GLY A 504 57.30 15.69 9.43
C GLY A 504 58.44 16.66 9.26
#